data_AF-X1K2B6-F1
#
_entry.id   AF-X1K2B6-F1
#
_cell.length_a   1.000
_cell.length_b   1.000
_cell.length_c   1.000
_cell.angle_alpha   90.00
_cell.angle_beta   90.00
_cell.angle_gamma   90.00
#
_symmetry.space_group_name_H-M   'P 1'
#
loop_
_entity.id
_entity.type
_entity.pdbx_description
1 polymer ?
#
loop_
_entity_poly.entity_id
_entity_poly.type
_entity_poly.pdbx_seq_one_letter_code
_entity_poly.pdbx_strand_id
1 'polypeptide(L)'
;MANWIGFNGLVLFGVSGMKILRVFLRRTSQTPIDDYVRIGKPDLFRPKDIDEVHISVLFTWDKKEALRLQKDYLQYYSKVLVGGPAFTNNNYYPRFYPGRYIKKGITITTRGCNNNCPWCLVPEIEGRFEEINIEMGNIIQDNNILLANKNHLRKVFQMLRDQT
;
A
#
# COMPACT_ATOMS: atom_id res chain seq x y z
N MET A 1 16.51 -4.51 11.80
CA MET A 1 16.80 -5.28 10.57
C MET A 1 15.47 -5.74 9.98
N ALA A 2 14.85 -4.89 9.16
CA ALA A 2 13.65 -5.22 8.40
C ALA A 2 14.08 -5.36 6.94
N ASN A 3 14.61 -6.52 6.60
CA ASN A 3 15.12 -6.80 5.27
C ASN A 3 13.96 -7.25 4.39
N TRP A 4 13.51 -6.36 3.51
CA TRP A 4 13.01 -6.77 2.21
C TRP A 4 14.24 -7.09 1.34
N ILE A 5 14.85 -8.25 1.54
CA ILE A 5 15.92 -8.74 0.66
C ILE A 5 15.49 -10.13 0.20
N GLY A 6 15.11 -10.21 -1.08
CA GLY A 6 14.72 -11.48 -1.71
C GLY A 6 13.79 -11.32 -2.92
N PHE A 7 14.05 -10.38 -3.83
CA PHE A 7 13.44 -10.40 -5.15
C PHE A 7 14.52 -10.13 -6.19
N ASN A 8 15.19 -11.21 -6.61
CA ASN A 8 16.01 -11.25 -7.82
C ASN A 8 15.32 -12.17 -8.82
N GLY A 9 14.95 -11.62 -9.97
CA GLY A 9 14.82 -12.37 -11.23
C GLY A 9 13.52 -13.14 -11.46
N LEU A 10 12.87 -12.81 -12.58
CA LEU A 10 11.81 -13.55 -13.29
C LEU A 10 10.54 -13.90 -12.50
N VAL A 11 9.45 -13.17 -12.79
CA VAL A 11 8.12 -13.79 -12.83
C VAL A 11 7.49 -13.46 -14.17
N LEU A 12 7.59 -14.45 -15.06
CA LEU A 12 6.78 -14.61 -16.26
C LEU A 12 5.29 -14.66 -15.88
N PHE A 13 4.46 -14.04 -16.72
CA PHE A 13 3.05 -14.34 -16.96
C PHE A 13 2.27 -15.16 -15.90
N GLY A 14 1.34 -14.48 -15.20
CA GLY A 14 0.16 -15.11 -14.56
C GLY A 14 0.39 -15.75 -13.18
N VAL A 15 0.14 -15.00 -12.11
CA VAL A 15 -0.05 -15.61 -10.77
C VAL A 15 -1.54 -15.66 -10.47
N SER A 16 -2.15 -16.82 -10.72
CA SER A 16 -3.29 -17.23 -9.91
C SER A 16 -2.79 -17.50 -8.49
N GLY A 17 -3.42 -16.92 -7.47
CA GLY A 17 -3.69 -17.68 -6.24
C GLY A 17 -3.02 -17.30 -4.92
N MET A 18 -2.26 -16.20 -4.79
CA MET A 18 -1.78 -15.80 -3.45
C MET A 18 -2.87 -15.07 -2.65
N LYS A 19 -3.35 -15.69 -1.58
CA LYS A 19 -4.35 -15.15 -0.65
C LYS A 19 -3.67 -14.41 0.49
N ILE A 20 -3.85 -13.09 0.52
CA ILE A 20 -3.25 -12.20 1.51
C ILE A 20 -4.32 -11.70 2.46
N LEU A 21 -4.15 -11.97 3.75
CA LEU A 21 -4.95 -11.33 4.80
C LEU A 21 -4.34 -9.97 5.16
N ARG A 22 -5.11 -8.90 5.02
CA ARG A 22 -4.63 -7.53 5.25
C ARG A 22 -5.16 -7.02 6.57
N VAL A 23 -4.24 -6.72 7.46
CA VAL A 23 -4.55 -6.29 8.81
C VAL A 23 -4.20 -4.81 8.94
N PHE A 24 -5.15 -4.03 9.43
CA PHE A 24 -4.95 -2.62 9.75
C PHE A 24 -5.15 -2.44 11.25
N LEU A 25 -4.44 -1.48 11.86
CA LEU A 25 -4.63 -1.22 13.29
C LEU A 25 -5.96 -0.52 13.59
N ARG A 26 -6.46 0.25 12.60
CA ARG A 26 -7.69 1.01 12.71
C ARG A 26 -8.38 1.09 11.35
N ARG A 27 -9.71 1.21 11.38
CA ARG A 27 -10.51 1.46 10.18
C ARG A 27 -10.52 2.95 9.86
N THR A 28 -10.30 3.29 8.59
CA THR A 28 -10.49 4.63 8.03
C THR A 28 -11.48 4.57 6.86
N SER A 29 -11.85 5.73 6.32
CA SER A 29 -12.68 5.80 5.10
C SER A 29 -12.02 5.16 3.87
N GLN A 30 -10.70 4.96 3.92
CA GLN A 30 -9.87 4.46 2.83
C GLN A 30 -9.44 2.99 3.03
N THR A 31 -9.82 2.36 4.15
CA THR A 31 -9.58 0.93 4.35
C THR A 31 -10.39 0.12 3.33
N PRO A 32 -9.81 -0.89 2.65
CA PRO A 32 -10.58 -1.80 1.80
C PRO A 32 -11.70 -2.50 2.60
N ILE A 33 -12.73 -2.96 1.88
CA ILE A 33 -13.97 -3.48 2.48
C ILE A 33 -14.26 -4.94 2.10
N ASP A 34 -13.29 -5.63 1.51
CA ASP A 34 -13.42 -7.04 1.15
C ASP A 34 -13.18 -7.99 2.34
N ASP A 35 -13.52 -9.26 2.15
CA ASP A 35 -13.51 -10.30 3.19
C ASP A 35 -12.12 -10.65 3.73
N TYR A 36 -11.05 -10.25 3.04
CA TYR A 36 -9.66 -10.47 3.44
C TYR A 36 -9.05 -9.25 4.16
N VAL A 37 -9.90 -8.41 4.75
CA VAL A 37 -9.50 -7.28 5.60
C VAL A 37 -9.84 -7.57 7.05
N ARG A 38 -8.90 -7.29 7.96
CA ARG A 38 -9.10 -7.34 9.41
C ARG A 38 -8.62 -6.06 10.08
N ILE A 39 -9.27 -5.73 11.20
CA ILE A 39 -8.92 -4.58 12.02
C ILE A 39 -8.47 -5.07 13.38
N GLY A 40 -7.23 -4.78 13.75
CA GLY A 40 -6.65 -5.18 15.02
C GLY A 40 -6.45 -6.70 15.12
N LYS A 41 -6.70 -7.24 16.32
CA LYS A 41 -6.33 -8.60 16.73
C LYS A 41 -6.97 -9.69 15.87
N PRO A 42 -6.36 -10.88 15.79
CA PRO A 42 -6.97 -12.04 15.14
C PRO A 42 -8.35 -12.32 15.73
N ASP A 43 -9.33 -12.58 14.86
CA ASP A 43 -10.67 -12.99 15.26
C ASP A 43 -10.76 -14.51 15.50
N LEU A 44 -11.87 -14.93 16.12
CA LEU A 44 -12.14 -16.34 16.40
C LEU A 44 -12.34 -17.14 15.09
N PHE A 45 -13.01 -16.53 14.11
CA PHE A 45 -13.37 -17.13 12.82
C PHE A 45 -12.40 -16.72 11.71
N ARG A 46 -11.10 -16.79 12.01
CA ARG A 46 -10.05 -16.43 11.08
C ARG A 46 -9.99 -17.39 9.89
N PRO A 47 -9.78 -16.90 8.66
CA PRO A 47 -9.60 -17.75 7.49
C PRO A 47 -8.32 -18.59 7.65
N LYS A 48 -8.38 -19.87 7.30
CA LYS A 48 -7.23 -20.79 7.42
C LYS A 48 -6.41 -20.89 6.13
N ASP A 49 -7.03 -20.55 5.00
CA ASP A 49 -6.50 -20.61 3.65
C ASP A 49 -5.83 -19.28 3.25
N ILE A 50 -4.86 -18.84 4.06
CA ILE A 50 -4.10 -17.60 3.84
C ILE A 50 -2.63 -17.93 3.67
N ASP A 51 -2.01 -17.42 2.60
CA ASP A 51 -0.59 -17.58 2.34
C ASP A 51 0.25 -16.60 3.16
N GLU A 52 -0.19 -15.33 3.22
CA GLU A 52 0.53 -14.27 3.92
C GLU A 52 -0.42 -13.33 4.68
N VAL A 53 0.02 -12.88 5.86
CA VAL A 53 -0.64 -11.81 6.60
C VAL A 53 0.19 -10.54 6.49
N HIS A 54 -0.41 -9.46 6.00
CA HIS A 54 0.24 -8.17 5.89
C HIS A 54 -0.39 -7.17 6.84
N ILE A 55 0.39 -6.74 7.83
CA ILE A 55 0.01 -5.67 8.75
C ILE A 55 0.44 -4.34 8.14
N SER A 56 -0.54 -3.59 7.63
CA SER A 56 -0.34 -2.28 7.03
C SER A 56 -0.50 -1.17 8.07
N VAL A 57 0.57 -0.41 8.27
CA VAL A 57 0.66 0.60 9.32
C VAL A 57 0.73 1.98 8.70
N LEU A 58 -0.33 2.75 8.93
CA LEU A 58 -0.50 4.08 8.36
C LEU A 58 0.26 5.15 9.15
N PHE A 59 0.23 5.06 10.48
CA PHE A 59 0.76 6.10 11.35
C PHE A 59 1.98 5.64 12.14
N THR A 60 2.94 6.54 12.36
CA THR A 60 4.20 6.21 13.03
C THR A 60 4.03 5.85 14.50
N TRP A 61 3.05 6.43 15.20
CA TRP A 61 2.73 6.08 16.59
C TRP A 61 2.13 4.67 16.74
N ASP A 62 1.63 4.08 15.65
CA ASP A 62 1.04 2.73 15.63
C ASP A 62 2.10 1.62 15.49
N LYS A 63 3.38 1.95 15.23
CA LYS A 63 4.45 0.97 15.00
C LYS A 63 4.61 -0.04 16.13
N LYS A 64 4.58 0.41 17.39
CA LYS A 64 4.75 -0.47 18.55
C LYS A 64 3.62 -1.49 18.66
N GLU A 65 2.40 -1.05 18.42
CA GLU A 65 1.23 -1.93 18.47
C GLU A 65 1.21 -2.90 17.28
N ALA A 66 1.67 -2.47 16.10
CA ALA A 66 1.80 -3.35 14.94
C ALA A 66 2.76 -4.52 15.19
N LEU A 67 3.86 -4.30 15.92
CA LEU A 67 4.80 -5.36 16.28
C LEU A 67 4.23 -6.32 17.32
N ARG A 68 3.35 -5.87 18.21
CA ARG A 68 2.60 -6.75 19.11
C ARG A 68 1.60 -7.58 18.33
N LEU A 69 0.88 -6.93 17.43
CA LEU A 69 -0.09 -7.56 16.55
C LEU A 69 0.57 -8.63 15.67
N GLN A 70 1.77 -8.38 15.17
CA GLN A 70 2.56 -9.36 14.44
C GLN A 70 2.74 -10.66 15.25
N LYS A 71 3.09 -10.55 16.53
CA LYS A 71 3.24 -11.71 17.42
C LYS A 71 1.93 -12.47 17.61
N ASP A 72 0.81 -11.75 17.72
CA ASP A 72 -0.52 -12.37 17.85
C ASP A 72 -0.90 -13.17 16.59
N TYR A 73 -0.65 -12.61 15.40
CA TYR A 73 -0.94 -13.31 14.14
C TYR A 73 0.03 -14.47 13.86
N LEU A 74 1.29 -14.38 14.29
CA LEU A 74 2.29 -15.45 14.13
C LEU A 74 1.92 -16.74 14.89
N GLN A 75 1.01 -16.68 15.86
CA GLN A 75 0.47 -17.88 16.51
C GLN A 75 -0.41 -18.73 15.59
N TYR A 76 -0.87 -18.15 14.47
CA TYR A 76 -1.88 -18.74 13.59
C TYR A 76 -1.44 -18.87 12.14
N TYR A 77 -0.49 -18.04 11.70
CA TYR A 77 -0.01 -17.99 10.33
C TYR A 77 1.52 -18.05 10.31
N SER A 78 2.07 -18.78 9.33
CA SER A 78 3.51 -18.98 9.20
C SER A 78 4.26 -17.74 8.72
N LYS A 79 3.60 -16.84 7.97
CA LYS A 79 4.21 -15.65 7.39
C LYS A 79 3.38 -14.39 7.70
N VAL A 80 3.93 -13.53 8.56
CA VAL A 80 3.31 -12.27 8.95
C VAL A 80 4.30 -11.12 8.75
N LEU A 81 4.01 -10.26 7.77
CA LEU A 81 4.83 -9.10 7.41
C LEU A 81 4.24 -7.83 8.00
N VAL A 82 5.10 -6.92 8.45
CA VAL A 82 4.70 -5.57 8.92
C VAL A 82 5.31 -4.54 7.98
N GLY A 83 4.51 -3.58 7.55
CA GLY A 83 4.96 -2.52 6.65
C GLY A 83 3.92 -1.42 6.49
N GLY A 84 3.93 -0.74 5.35
CA GLY A 84 3.04 0.39 5.06
C GLY A 84 3.72 1.75 5.25
N PRO A 85 3.00 2.86 5.01
CA PRO A 85 3.57 4.21 4.95
C PRO A 85 4.34 4.64 6.20
N ALA A 86 3.98 4.13 7.37
CA ALA A 86 4.71 4.43 8.60
C ALA A 86 6.13 3.84 8.62
N PHE A 87 6.35 2.69 7.98
CA PHE A 87 7.64 2.01 7.94
C PHE A 87 8.43 2.49 6.72
N THR A 88 9.03 3.66 6.90
CA THR A 88 9.87 4.38 5.95
C THR A 88 11.17 3.62 5.70
N ASN A 89 11.20 2.78 4.66
CA ASN A 89 12.38 2.01 4.30
C ASN A 89 12.82 2.33 2.86
N ASN A 90 13.69 3.34 2.73
CA ASN A 90 14.60 3.53 1.59
C ASN A 90 13.98 3.75 0.20
N ASN A 91 13.04 4.70 0.05
CA ASN A 91 12.54 5.15 -1.26
C ASN A 91 11.93 4.06 -2.16
N TYR A 92 11.62 2.88 -1.62
CA TYR A 92 11.07 1.77 -2.40
C TYR A 92 9.59 1.60 -2.10
N TYR A 93 8.75 2.13 -2.98
CA TYR A 93 7.35 1.77 -3.02
C TYR A 93 7.15 0.62 -4.00
N PRO A 94 6.56 -0.50 -3.56
CA PRO A 94 6.18 -1.55 -4.50
C PRO A 94 5.12 -0.99 -5.46
N ARG A 95 4.98 -1.64 -6.62
CA ARG A 95 3.92 -1.34 -7.58
C ARG A 95 2.57 -1.16 -6.87
N PHE A 96 1.88 -0.07 -7.21
CA PHE A 96 0.53 0.19 -6.74
C PHE A 96 -0.46 -0.79 -7.38
N TYR A 97 -1.32 -1.38 -6.55
CA TYR A 97 -2.41 -2.25 -6.97
C TYR A 97 -3.72 -1.74 -6.34
N PRO A 98 -4.67 -1.21 -7.12
CA PRO A 98 -5.95 -0.70 -6.60
C PRO A 98 -6.70 -1.77 -5.80
N GLY A 99 -7.34 -1.36 -4.70
CA GLY A 99 -8.09 -2.28 -3.84
C GLY A 99 -7.20 -3.20 -2.99
N ARG A 100 -5.87 -3.22 -3.16
CA ARG A 100 -5.00 -4.09 -2.36
C ARG A 100 -4.90 -3.60 -0.93
N TYR A 101 -4.28 -2.45 -0.68
CA TYR A 101 -4.12 -1.89 0.67
C TYR A 101 -4.93 -0.61 0.91
N ILE A 102 -5.54 -0.08 -0.16
CA ILE A 102 -6.36 1.12 -0.14
C ILE A 102 -7.65 0.77 -0.88
N LYS A 103 -8.78 1.30 -0.40
CA LYS A 103 -10.13 1.03 -0.93
C LYS A 103 -10.19 1.26 -2.45
N LYS A 104 -10.90 0.36 -3.15
CA LYS A 104 -11.18 0.49 -4.59
C LYS A 104 -11.84 1.85 -4.88
N GLY A 105 -11.47 2.48 -6.00
CA GLY A 105 -11.88 3.84 -6.36
C GLY A 105 -10.84 4.90 -5.97
N ILE A 106 -9.89 4.58 -5.10
CA ILE A 106 -8.71 5.42 -4.85
C ILE A 106 -7.59 4.99 -5.80
N THR A 107 -6.92 5.97 -6.42
CA THR A 107 -5.78 5.77 -7.31
C THR A 107 -4.60 6.65 -6.93
N ILE A 108 -3.42 6.21 -7.34
CA ILE A 108 -2.16 6.91 -7.19
C ILE A 108 -1.47 6.80 -8.54
N THR A 109 -1.23 7.95 -9.16
CA THR A 109 -0.72 8.09 -10.54
C THR A 109 0.70 8.62 -10.58
N THR A 110 1.16 9.20 -9.48
CA THR A 110 2.55 9.65 -9.28
C THR A 110 3.04 9.31 -7.87
N ARG A 111 4.37 9.23 -7.71
CA ARG A 111 5.06 9.08 -6.43
C ARG A 111 6.15 10.11 -6.28
N GLY A 112 6.53 10.37 -5.04
CA GLY A 112 7.62 11.26 -4.69
C GLY A 112 7.31 12.73 -4.98
N CYS A 113 8.27 13.59 -4.66
CA CYS A 113 8.18 15.02 -4.93
C CYS A 113 9.59 15.61 -4.99
N ASN A 114 9.84 16.48 -5.95
CA ASN A 114 11.14 17.16 -6.09
C ASN A 114 11.26 18.42 -5.21
N ASN A 115 10.20 18.80 -4.50
CA ASN A 115 10.21 19.93 -3.57
C ASN A 115 10.87 19.55 -2.24
N ASN A 116 11.55 20.50 -1.59
CA ASN A 116 12.21 20.33 -0.30
C ASN A 116 11.50 21.11 0.82
N CYS A 117 10.17 21.06 0.87
CA CYS A 117 9.40 21.78 1.87
C CYS A 117 9.78 21.30 3.29
N PRO A 118 10.10 22.19 4.24
CA PRO A 118 10.65 21.82 5.54
C PRO A 118 9.69 21.04 6.45
N TRP A 119 8.40 21.00 6.11
CA TRP A 119 7.35 20.26 6.84
C TRP A 119 6.95 18.96 6.13
N CYS A 120 7.53 18.62 4.97
CA CYS A 120 7.06 17.53 4.14
C CYS A 120 7.92 16.27 4.30
N LEU A 121 7.28 15.14 4.62
CA LEU A 121 7.96 13.84 4.73
C LEU A 121 8.15 13.14 3.38
N VAL A 122 7.45 13.57 2.32
CA VAL A 122 7.43 12.90 1.00
C VAL A 122 8.84 12.63 0.44
N PRO A 123 9.79 13.59 0.44
CA PRO A 123 11.14 13.34 -0.08
C PRO A 123 11.92 12.27 0.69
N GLU A 124 11.63 12.08 1.99
CA GLU A 124 12.27 11.07 2.84
C GLU A 124 11.62 9.69 2.64
N ILE A 125 10.30 9.64 2.45
CA ILE A 125 9.55 8.38 2.40
C ILE A 125 9.48 7.82 0.98
N GLU A 126 9.09 8.64 0.00
CA GLU A 126 8.84 8.27 -1.40
C GLU A 126 10.00 8.63 -2.32
N GLY A 127 10.81 9.62 -1.95
CA GLY A 127 11.97 10.05 -2.73
C GLY A 127 11.63 11.00 -3.88
N ARG A 128 12.39 10.87 -4.97
CA ARG A 128 12.26 11.73 -6.16
C ARG A 128 10.94 11.49 -6.89
N PHE A 129 10.47 12.54 -7.57
CA PHE A 129 9.24 12.46 -8.34
C PHE A 129 9.31 11.42 -9.45
N GLU A 130 8.28 10.59 -9.55
CA GLU A 130 8.12 9.55 -10.56
C GLU A 130 6.65 9.46 -11.02
N GLU A 131 6.46 9.37 -12.33
CA GLU A 131 5.17 9.00 -12.92
C GLU A 131 5.05 7.47 -12.94
N ILE A 132 3.97 6.94 -12.36
CA ILE A 132 3.74 5.49 -12.31
C ILE A 132 2.57 5.09 -13.22
N ASN A 133 2.27 3.79 -13.28
CA ASN A 133 1.12 3.29 -14.05
C ASN A 133 -0.18 3.92 -13.53
N ILE A 134 -0.98 4.44 -14.46
CA ILE A 134 -2.30 4.98 -14.17
C ILE A 134 -3.27 3.81 -14.04
N GLU A 135 -3.76 3.60 -12.84
CA GLU A 135 -4.76 2.60 -12.52
C GLU A 135 -6.12 3.29 -12.27
N MET A 136 -7.23 2.59 -12.50
CA MET A 136 -8.58 3.17 -12.38
C MET A 136 -8.88 3.61 -10.94
N GLY A 137 -9.37 4.85 -10.78
CA GLY A 137 -9.92 5.41 -9.54
C GLY A 137 -10.35 6.86 -9.71
N ASN A 138 -11.37 7.29 -8.97
CA ASN A 138 -11.90 8.65 -8.99
C ASN A 138 -11.37 9.54 -7.86
N ILE A 139 -10.66 8.96 -6.87
CA ILE A 139 -10.02 9.69 -5.78
C ILE A 139 -8.51 9.57 -5.96
N ILE A 140 -7.85 10.65 -6.38
CA ILE A 140 -6.40 10.70 -6.58
C ILE A 140 -5.68 11.01 -5.25
N GLN A 141 -4.64 10.24 -4.92
CA GLN A 141 -3.80 10.41 -3.72
C GLN A 141 -2.33 10.66 -4.01
N ASP A 142 -2.07 11.40 -5.07
CA ASP A 142 -0.73 11.85 -5.41
C ASP A 142 -0.28 12.93 -4.44
N ASN A 143 0.98 12.87 -4.02
CA ASN A 143 1.57 13.93 -3.20
C ASN A 143 1.70 15.25 -3.97
N ASN A 144 1.99 15.18 -5.27
CA ASN A 144 2.08 16.34 -6.15
C ASN A 144 1.82 15.98 -7.61
N ILE A 145 0.56 15.77 -7.98
CA ILE A 145 0.15 15.46 -9.36
C ILE A 145 0.58 16.54 -10.37
N LEU A 146 0.71 17.80 -9.94
CA LEU A 146 1.05 18.92 -10.83
C LEU A 146 2.51 18.90 -11.31
N LEU A 147 3.38 18.08 -10.71
CA LEU A 147 4.72 17.82 -11.24
C LEU A 147 4.73 16.89 -12.46
N ALA A 148 3.63 16.17 -12.71
CA ALA A 148 3.53 15.29 -13.86
C ALA A 148 3.55 16.08 -15.17
N ASN A 149 4.12 15.48 -16.21
CA ASN A 149 4.13 16.09 -17.52
C ASN A 149 2.71 16.18 -18.11
N LYS A 150 2.52 17.08 -19.08
CA LYS A 150 1.21 17.33 -19.71
C LYS A 150 0.59 16.08 -20.33
N ASN A 151 1.39 15.15 -20.86
CA ASN A 151 0.86 13.94 -21.47
C ASN A 151 0.36 12.96 -20.42
N HIS A 152 1.06 12.84 -19.29
CA HIS A 152 0.59 12.06 -18.14
C HIS A 152 -0.72 12.63 -17.60
N LEU A 153 -0.79 13.95 -17.35
CA LEU A 153 -2.00 14.61 -16.88
C LEU A 153 -3.19 14.39 -17.82
N ARG A 154 -2.98 14.46 -19.14
CA ARG A 154 -4.05 14.16 -20.13
C ARG A 154 -4.56 12.73 -20.01
N LYS A 155 -3.68 11.75 -19.78
CA LYS A 155 -4.08 10.35 -19.57
C LYS A 155 -4.86 10.18 -18.27
N VAL A 156 -4.45 10.85 -17.18
CA VAL A 156 -5.19 10.85 -15.92
C VAL A 156 -6.57 11.47 -16.11
N PHE A 157 -6.68 12.62 -16.77
CA PHE A 157 -7.97 13.25 -17.06
C PHE A 157 -8.85 12.40 -17.96
N GLN A 158 -8.25 11.67 -18.92
CA GLN A 158 -9.00 10.72 -19.73
C GLN A 158 -9.57 9.59 -18.87
N MET A 159 -8.74 8.95 -18.05
CA MET A 159 -9.16 7.92 -17.10
C MET A 159 -10.29 8.42 -16.19
N LEU A 160 -10.20 9.65 -15.66
CA LEU A 160 -11.26 10.22 -14.83
C LEU A 160 -12.57 10.43 -15.60
N ARG A 161 -12.51 10.85 -16.87
CA ARG A 161 -13.70 11.06 -17.72
C ARG A 161 -14.41 9.75 -18.07
N ASP A 162 -13.66 8.66 -18.22
CA ASP A 162 -14.20 7.35 -18.60
C ASP A 162 -14.92 6.63 -17.44
N GLN A 163 -14.92 7.20 -16.23
CA GLN A 163 -15.51 6.62 -15.02
C GLN A 163 -16.96 7.06 -14.74
N THR A 164 -17.72 7.40 -15.79
CA THR A 164 -19.15 7.75 -15.70
C THR A 164 -20.00 6.66 -15.06
#